data_AF-A0A8J5LI99-F1
#
_entry.id   AF-A0A8J5LI99-F1
#
_cell.length_a   1.000
_cell.length_b   1.000
_cell.length_c   1.000
_cell.angle_alpha   90.00
_cell.angle_beta   90.00
_cell.angle_gamma   90.00
#
_symmetry.space_group_name_H-M   'P 1'
#
loop_
_entity.id
_entity.type
_entity.pdbx_description
1 polymer ?
#
loop_
_entity_poly.entity_id
_entity_poly.type
_entity_poly.pdbx_seq_one_letter_code
_entity_poly.pdbx_strand_id
1 'polypeptide(L)'
;MNLKKVGMTKRSKAKDMGAEVVDNNPYSRLMALQRMGIVVNYERIREFSVAIVVRAHLCITLLIQGIGGVGSVAIEMLTRCGIGHLLLYDYDIVGMTKTDAAVQTLEEINPDVLLDRYSLSITTVKGFEVFVESLKREVSLKSREMSGVDVVLSCVDNYEARMVVNQCHGHGSCREDVFGGDGADMAEV
;
A
#
# COMPACT_ATOMS: atom_id res chain seq x y z
N MET A 1 -11.05 -36.28 -21.43
CA MET A 1 -11.40 -35.02 -20.72
C MET A 1 -10.19 -34.11 -20.82
N ASN A 2 -10.29 -33.02 -21.59
CA ASN A 2 -9.16 -32.14 -21.90
C ASN A 2 -9.26 -30.90 -21.01
N LEU A 3 -8.39 -30.82 -19.98
CA LEU A 3 -8.27 -29.66 -19.10
C LEU A 3 -7.68 -28.50 -19.92
N LYS A 4 -8.54 -27.59 -20.39
CA LYS A 4 -8.09 -26.32 -20.96
C LYS A 4 -7.34 -25.56 -19.87
N LYS A 5 -6.03 -25.33 -20.09
CA LYS A 5 -5.25 -24.32 -19.36
C LYS A 5 -6.02 -23.00 -19.46
N VAL A 6 -6.57 -22.54 -18.34
CA VAL A 6 -7.06 -21.17 -18.20
C VAL A 6 -5.82 -20.29 -18.25
N GLY A 7 -5.52 -19.74 -19.43
CA GLY A 7 -4.49 -18.73 -19.58
C GLY A 7 -4.91 -17.51 -18.76
N MET A 8 -4.20 -17.25 -17.66
CA MET A 8 -4.35 -16.01 -16.90
C MET A 8 -3.98 -14.86 -17.83
N THR A 9 -4.99 -14.22 -18.41
CA THR A 9 -4.80 -13.05 -19.26
C THR A 9 -4.48 -11.90 -18.31
N LYS A 10 -3.26 -11.35 -18.37
CA LYS A 10 -2.87 -10.20 -17.52
C LYS A 10 -3.90 -9.08 -17.71
N ARG A 11 -4.52 -8.66 -16.62
CA ARG A 11 -5.60 -7.69 -16.62
C ARG A 11 -5.05 -6.31 -17.02
N SER A 12 -5.76 -5.59 -17.87
CA SER A 12 -5.42 -4.21 -18.27
C SER A 12 -5.96 -3.20 -17.26
N LYS A 13 -5.36 -1.99 -17.22
CA LYS A 13 -5.78 -0.94 -16.29
C LYS A 13 -7.24 -0.52 -16.55
N ALA A 14 -8.07 -0.55 -15.52
CA ALA A 14 -9.47 -0.14 -15.58
C ALA A 14 -9.61 1.37 -15.38
N LYS A 15 -10.20 2.05 -16.37
CA LYS A 15 -10.38 3.50 -16.37
C LYS A 15 -11.27 3.98 -15.21
N ASP A 16 -12.39 3.28 -14.95
CA ASP A 16 -13.39 3.64 -13.94
C ASP A 16 -13.80 2.41 -13.09
N MET A 17 -14.22 2.62 -11.84
CA MET A 17 -14.81 1.54 -11.01
C MET A 17 -16.28 1.36 -11.38
N GLY A 18 -16.54 0.62 -12.46
CA GLY A 18 -17.92 0.32 -12.84
C GLY A 18 -18.69 -0.30 -11.66
N ALA A 19 -19.91 0.15 -11.41
CA ALA A 19 -20.82 -0.53 -10.47
C ALA A 19 -21.51 -1.75 -11.12
N GLU A 20 -21.31 -1.95 -12.41
CA GLU A 20 -21.89 -3.07 -13.14
C GLU A 20 -21.30 -4.39 -12.62
N VAL A 21 -22.19 -5.32 -12.25
CA VAL A 21 -21.81 -6.63 -11.74
C VAL A 21 -21.60 -7.54 -12.94
N VAL A 22 -20.40 -7.44 -13.51
CA VAL A 22 -19.92 -8.29 -14.59
C VAL A 22 -18.67 -9.04 -14.13
N ASP A 23 -18.49 -10.27 -14.59
CA ASP A 23 -17.36 -11.13 -14.16
C ASP A 23 -15.99 -10.53 -14.46
N ASN A 24 -15.90 -9.62 -15.44
CA ASN A 24 -14.67 -8.94 -15.83
C ASN A 24 -14.33 -7.69 -14.98
N ASN A 25 -15.21 -7.31 -14.04
CA ASN A 25 -15.01 -6.15 -13.17
C ASN A 25 -14.67 -6.61 -11.73
N PRO A 26 -13.42 -6.45 -11.28
CA PRO A 26 -13.01 -6.91 -9.94
C PRO A 26 -13.63 -6.06 -8.81
N TYR A 27 -14.13 -4.86 -9.12
CA TYR A 27 -14.62 -3.90 -8.13
C TYR A 27 -16.12 -4.05 -7.88
N SER A 28 -16.81 -4.88 -8.65
CA SER A 28 -18.27 -5.09 -8.56
C SER A 28 -18.75 -5.37 -7.13
N ARG A 29 -18.02 -6.20 -6.38
CA ARG A 29 -18.33 -6.51 -4.97
C ARG A 29 -18.06 -5.35 -4.02
N LEU A 30 -17.02 -4.56 -4.29
CA LEU A 30 -16.68 -3.39 -3.49
C LEU A 30 -17.70 -2.27 -3.71
N MET A 31 -18.11 -2.05 -4.95
CA MET A 31 -19.17 -1.11 -5.31
C MET A 31 -20.55 -1.51 -4.77
N ALA A 32 -20.76 -2.79 -4.41
CA ALA A 32 -21.97 -3.22 -3.73
C ALA A 32 -22.10 -2.61 -2.33
N LEU A 33 -20.99 -2.34 -1.63
CA LEU A 33 -21.00 -1.67 -0.32
C LEU A 33 -21.65 -0.29 -0.40
N GLN A 34 -21.49 0.40 -1.52
CA GLN A 34 -22.14 1.68 -1.79
C GLN A 34 -23.64 1.54 -2.01
N ARG A 35 -24.07 0.49 -2.73
CA ARG A 35 -25.51 0.19 -2.89
C ARG A 35 -26.19 -0.21 -1.60
N MET A 36 -25.45 -0.84 -0.69
CA MET A 36 -25.93 -1.22 0.64
C MET A 36 -25.98 -0.04 1.61
N GLY A 37 -25.50 1.15 1.21
CA GLY A 37 -25.46 2.33 2.06
C GLY A 37 -24.40 2.28 3.17
N ILE A 38 -23.45 1.33 3.10
CA ILE A 38 -22.35 1.21 4.07
C ILE A 38 -21.27 2.26 3.79
N VAL A 39 -20.94 2.47 2.51
CA VAL A 39 -19.93 3.44 2.07
C VAL A 39 -20.57 4.41 1.07
N VAL A 40 -20.55 5.71 1.36
CA VAL A 40 -21.26 6.70 0.51
C VAL A 40 -20.68 6.78 -0.91
N ASN A 41 -19.35 6.81 -1.03
CA ASN A 41 -18.66 6.88 -2.31
C ASN A 41 -17.37 6.05 -2.24
N TYR A 42 -17.42 4.82 -2.75
CA TYR A 42 -16.29 3.90 -2.72
C TYR A 42 -15.19 4.32 -3.70
N GLU A 43 -15.53 4.98 -4.81
CA GLU A 43 -14.55 5.39 -5.82
C GLU A 43 -13.48 6.35 -5.29
N ARG A 44 -13.81 7.08 -4.21
CA ARG A 44 -12.86 7.96 -3.51
C ARG A 44 -11.62 7.24 -3.02
N ILE A 45 -11.65 5.92 -2.80
CA ILE A 45 -10.46 5.17 -2.40
C ILE A 45 -9.29 5.32 -3.39
N ARG A 46 -9.58 5.59 -4.68
CA ARG A 46 -8.58 5.86 -5.72
C ARG A 46 -7.91 7.22 -5.60
N GLU A 47 -8.41 8.10 -4.74
CA GLU A 47 -7.87 9.44 -4.50
C GLU A 47 -6.94 9.46 -3.29
N PHE A 48 -6.93 8.39 -2.50
CA PHE A 48 -6.07 8.29 -1.34
C PHE A 48 -4.70 7.71 -1.69
N SER A 49 -3.68 8.33 -1.10
CA SER A 49 -2.29 7.90 -1.14
C SER A 49 -1.88 7.42 0.25
N VAL A 50 -1.31 6.21 0.34
CA VAL A 50 -0.85 5.64 1.62
C VAL A 50 0.63 5.32 1.54
N ALA A 51 1.43 5.89 2.43
CA ALA A 51 2.81 5.47 2.62
C ALA A 51 2.86 4.37 3.67
N ILE A 52 3.54 3.27 3.36
CA ILE A 52 3.65 2.13 4.26
C ILE A 52 5.13 1.88 4.49
N VAL A 53 5.54 2.09 5.74
CA VAL A 53 6.90 1.77 6.20
C VAL A 53 6.85 0.36 6.76
N VAL A 54 7.42 -0.58 6.02
CA VAL A 54 7.47 -1.98 6.43
C VAL A 54 8.91 -2.30 6.81
N ARG A 55 9.08 -3.07 7.89
CA ARG A 55 10.30 -3.84 8.04
C ARG A 55 9.97 -5.27 7.68
N ALA A 56 10.14 -5.60 6.42
CA ALA A 56 9.72 -6.87 5.89
C ALA A 56 10.73 -7.95 6.25
N HIS A 57 10.97 -8.25 7.54
CA HIS A 57 11.84 -9.37 7.93
C HIS A 57 11.44 -10.72 7.32
N LEU A 58 10.31 -10.81 6.59
CA LEU A 58 9.77 -12.07 6.13
C LEU A 58 8.98 -12.03 4.79
N CYS A 59 9.28 -11.14 3.84
CA CYS A 59 8.38 -10.98 2.68
C CYS A 59 8.77 -11.68 1.35
N ILE A 60 9.90 -12.39 1.24
CA ILE A 60 10.25 -13.00 -0.07
C ILE A 60 10.12 -14.54 -0.12
N THR A 61 10.10 -15.27 1.01
CA THR A 61 10.04 -16.74 0.96
C THR A 61 8.68 -17.33 1.40
N LEU A 62 7.79 -16.54 2.02
CA LEU A 62 6.60 -17.07 2.70
C LEU A 62 5.25 -16.69 2.06
N LEU A 63 5.23 -16.11 0.86
CA LEU A 63 3.97 -15.96 0.09
C LEU A 63 3.32 -17.31 -0.26
N ILE A 64 4.05 -18.43 -0.13
CA ILE A 64 3.50 -19.79 -0.31
C ILE A 64 2.99 -20.38 1.04
N GLN A 65 3.32 -19.77 2.18
CA GLN A 65 3.16 -20.38 3.50
C GLN A 65 2.65 -19.44 4.59
N GLY A 66 1.82 -18.44 4.24
CA GLY A 66 0.86 -17.81 5.16
C GLY A 66 1.41 -17.04 6.38
N ILE A 67 2.72 -16.83 6.49
CA ILE A 67 3.33 -16.05 7.59
C ILE A 67 3.91 -14.77 6.98
N GLY A 68 3.02 -13.79 6.74
CA GLY A 68 3.40 -12.43 6.39
C GLY A 68 3.39 -11.53 7.62
N GLY A 69 4.26 -10.51 7.67
CA GLY A 69 4.16 -9.46 8.69
C GLY A 69 2.90 -8.61 8.49
N VAL A 70 2.50 -7.85 9.51
CA VAL A 70 1.29 -7.00 9.46
C VAL A 70 1.26 -6.09 8.22
N GLY A 71 2.43 -5.53 7.85
CA GLY A 71 2.56 -4.66 6.68
C GLY A 71 2.26 -5.34 5.34
N SER A 72 2.67 -6.59 5.12
CA SER A 72 2.44 -7.27 3.83
C SER A 72 0.95 -7.55 3.60
N VAL A 73 0.22 -7.91 4.66
CA VAL A 73 -1.23 -8.15 4.58
C VAL A 73 -1.97 -6.83 4.34
N ALA A 74 -1.57 -5.76 5.04
CA ALA A 74 -2.18 -4.44 4.87
C ALA A 74 -2.03 -3.93 3.43
N ILE A 75 -0.82 -4.01 2.86
CA ILE A 75 -0.55 -3.58 1.48
C ILE A 75 -1.37 -4.39 0.47
N GLU A 76 -1.43 -5.72 0.64
CA GLU A 76 -2.21 -6.58 -0.23
C GLU A 76 -3.70 -6.24 -0.19
N MET A 77 -4.25 -6.05 1.02
CA MET A 77 -5.66 -5.68 1.21
C MET A 77 -5.97 -4.32 0.56
N LEU A 78 -5.14 -3.31 0.79
CA LEU A 78 -5.30 -1.98 0.17
C LEU A 78 -5.23 -2.04 -1.35
N THR A 79 -4.32 -2.86 -1.88
CA THR A 79 -4.16 -3.07 -3.33
C THR A 79 -5.41 -3.72 -3.94
N ARG A 80 -5.97 -4.74 -3.27
CA ARG A 80 -7.23 -5.39 -3.68
C ARG A 80 -8.43 -4.44 -3.56
N CYS A 81 -8.44 -3.56 -2.58
CA CYS A 81 -9.45 -2.53 -2.40
C CYS A 81 -9.40 -1.43 -3.48
N GLY A 82 -8.28 -1.31 -4.21
CA GLY A 82 -8.13 -0.35 -5.31
C GLY A 82 -7.70 1.03 -4.88
N ILE A 83 -6.84 1.12 -3.85
CA ILE A 83 -6.19 2.36 -3.42
C ILE A 83 -5.50 3.07 -4.60
N GLY A 84 -5.47 4.41 -4.57
CA GLY A 84 -4.91 5.22 -5.65
C GLY A 84 -3.40 5.05 -5.78
N HIS A 85 -2.70 5.20 -4.67
CA HIS A 85 -1.24 5.22 -4.64
C HIS A 85 -0.70 4.65 -3.34
N LEU A 86 0.35 3.84 -3.46
CA LEU A 86 1.09 3.26 -2.34
C LEU A 86 2.57 3.59 -2.47
N LEU A 87 3.16 4.03 -1.38
CA LEU A 87 4.61 4.21 -1.25
C LEU A 87 5.12 3.13 -0.30
N LEU A 88 6.07 2.31 -0.77
CA LEU A 88 6.64 1.20 -0.01
C LEU A 88 8.06 1.54 0.41
N TYR A 89 8.33 1.53 1.72
CA TYR A 89 9.68 1.70 2.27
C TYR A 89 10.14 0.41 2.91
N ASP A 90 11.31 -0.07 2.49
CA ASP A 90 12.05 -1.14 3.12
C ASP A 90 13.54 -0.94 2.79
N TYR A 91 14.47 -1.56 3.51
CA TYR A 91 15.91 -1.43 3.24
C TYR A 91 16.61 -2.78 3.13
N ASP A 92 15.89 -3.89 3.30
CA ASP A 92 16.46 -5.22 3.24
C ASP A 92 16.53 -5.73 1.79
N ILE A 93 17.59 -6.50 1.53
CA ILE A 93 17.86 -7.11 0.23
C ILE A 93 18.10 -8.60 0.45
N VAL A 94 17.35 -9.45 -0.26
CA VAL A 94 17.54 -10.91 -0.26
C VAL A 94 17.54 -11.37 -1.71
N GLY A 95 18.70 -11.24 -2.39
CA GLY A 95 18.84 -11.46 -3.83
C GLY A 95 18.21 -10.36 -4.69
N MET A 96 16.97 -9.99 -4.39
CA MET A 96 16.23 -8.82 -4.89
C MET A 96 15.80 -7.96 -3.68
N THR A 97 15.57 -6.66 -3.89
CA THR A 97 15.01 -5.82 -2.83
C THR A 97 13.58 -6.27 -2.50
N LYS A 98 13.21 -6.22 -1.22
CA LYS A 98 11.86 -6.65 -0.80
C LYS A 98 10.77 -5.77 -1.41
N THR A 99 11.07 -4.49 -1.59
CA THR A 99 10.20 -3.56 -2.30
C THR A 99 9.99 -3.93 -3.76
N ASP A 100 11.00 -4.42 -4.46
CA ASP A 100 10.86 -4.82 -5.87
C ASP A 100 9.96 -6.06 -6.02
N ALA A 101 10.18 -7.07 -5.16
CA ALA A 101 9.35 -8.27 -5.15
C ALA A 101 7.89 -7.97 -4.77
N ALA A 102 7.68 -7.05 -3.81
CA ALA A 102 6.35 -6.59 -3.45
C ALA A 102 5.66 -5.90 -4.64
N VAL A 103 6.33 -4.93 -5.29
CA VAL A 103 5.76 -4.24 -6.46
C VAL A 103 5.36 -5.22 -7.55
N GLN A 104 6.23 -6.18 -7.90
CA GLN A 104 5.90 -7.19 -8.91
C GLN A 104 4.62 -7.97 -8.57
N THR A 105 4.46 -8.36 -7.30
CA THR A 105 3.29 -9.10 -6.85
C THR A 105 2.03 -8.23 -6.86
N LEU A 106 2.15 -6.98 -6.41
CA LEU A 106 1.01 -6.06 -6.28
C LEU A 106 0.52 -5.57 -7.65
N GLU A 107 1.42 -5.37 -8.61
CA GLU A 107 1.06 -5.09 -10.01
C GLU A 107 0.27 -6.25 -10.64
N GLU A 108 0.57 -7.50 -10.28
CA GLU A 108 -0.18 -8.68 -10.73
C GLU A 108 -1.55 -8.77 -10.06
N ILE A 109 -1.67 -8.34 -8.79
CA ILE A 109 -2.94 -8.31 -8.06
C ILE A 109 -3.86 -7.21 -8.60
N ASN A 110 -3.34 -5.98 -8.73
CA ASN A 110 -4.12 -4.86 -9.23
C ASN A 110 -3.24 -3.81 -9.95
N PRO A 111 -3.22 -3.80 -11.30
CA PRO A 111 -2.40 -2.86 -12.07
C PRO A 111 -2.93 -1.41 -12.03
N ASP A 112 -4.13 -1.20 -11.46
CA ASP A 112 -4.76 0.12 -11.35
C ASP A 112 -4.08 0.98 -10.27
N VAL A 113 -3.44 0.33 -9.29
CA VAL A 113 -2.77 0.98 -8.16
C VAL A 113 -1.41 1.49 -8.60
N LEU A 114 -1.04 2.69 -8.15
CA LEU A 114 0.31 3.22 -8.36
C LEU A 114 1.19 2.80 -7.21
N LEU A 115 2.41 2.39 -7.55
CA LEU A 115 3.34 1.81 -6.60
C LEU A 115 4.66 2.54 -6.75
N ASP A 116 5.06 3.26 -5.70
CA ASP A 116 6.41 3.77 -5.54
C ASP A 116 7.15 2.90 -4.52
N ARG A 117 8.44 2.69 -4.78
CA ARG A 117 9.30 1.84 -3.97
C ARG A 117 10.57 2.58 -3.56
N TYR A 118 10.92 2.42 -2.29
CA TYR A 118 12.09 3.02 -1.68
C TYR A 118 12.88 1.95 -0.95
N SER A 119 14.01 1.55 -1.53
CA SER A 119 14.95 0.59 -0.94
C SER A 119 15.97 1.30 -0.04
N LEU A 120 15.51 2.01 0.98
CA LEU A 120 16.35 2.82 1.88
C LEU A 120 15.86 2.75 3.33
N SER A 121 16.78 2.94 4.29
CA SER A 121 16.39 3.03 5.69
C SER A 121 15.99 4.46 6.02
N ILE A 122 14.75 4.63 6.45
CA ILE A 122 14.22 5.94 6.90
C ILE A 122 14.95 6.47 8.14
N THR A 123 15.64 5.63 8.91
CA THR A 123 16.37 6.04 10.11
C THR A 123 17.66 6.81 9.82
N THR A 124 18.14 6.75 8.58
CA THR A 124 19.31 7.53 8.16
C THR A 124 18.91 8.97 7.84
N VAL A 125 19.81 9.93 8.06
CA VAL A 125 19.54 11.36 7.76
C VAL A 125 19.04 11.56 6.33
N LYS A 126 19.75 11.01 5.34
CA LYS A 126 19.35 11.07 3.93
C LYS A 126 18.05 10.31 3.65
N GLY A 127 17.84 9.18 4.32
CA GLY A 127 16.63 8.39 4.16
C GLY A 127 15.39 9.11 4.69
N PHE A 128 15.54 9.80 5.82
CA PHE A 128 14.49 10.64 6.40
C PHE A 128 14.15 11.83 5.51
N GLU A 129 15.15 12.51 4.95
CA GLU A 129 14.94 13.60 3.98
C GLU A 129 14.12 13.11 2.77
N VAL A 130 14.54 12.01 2.15
CA VAL A 130 13.81 11.41 1.02
C VAL A 130 12.40 10.99 1.44
N PHE A 131 12.23 10.40 2.63
CA PHE A 131 10.94 10.02 3.17
C PHE A 131 10.02 11.23 3.28
N VAL A 132 10.42 12.30 3.97
CA VAL A 132 9.61 13.52 4.14
C VAL A 132 9.30 14.19 2.80
N GLU A 133 10.26 14.26 1.88
CA GLU A 133 10.02 14.80 0.54
C GLU A 133 9.00 13.98 -0.24
N SER A 134 9.09 12.65 -0.16
CA SER A 134 8.16 11.76 -0.85
C SER A 134 6.74 11.82 -0.30
N LEU A 135 6.56 12.06 1.01
CA LEU A 135 5.24 12.29 1.61
C LEU A 135 4.57 13.58 1.11
N LYS A 136 5.37 14.57 0.73
CA LYS A 136 4.90 15.88 0.22
C LYS A 136 4.75 15.90 -1.29
N ARG A 137 5.19 14.85 -1.98
CA ARG A 137 5.23 14.85 -3.44
C ARG A 137 3.82 14.86 -4.00
N GLU A 138 3.54 15.84 -4.85
CA GLU A 138 2.33 15.83 -5.66
C GLU A 138 2.48 14.80 -6.77
N VAL A 139 1.53 13.89 -6.86
CA VAL A 139 1.46 12.90 -7.93
C VAL A 139 0.36 13.33 -8.88
N SER A 140 0.76 13.83 -10.04
CA SER A 140 -0.17 14.21 -11.10
C SER A 140 -0.47 12.99 -11.96
N LEU A 141 -1.65 12.40 -11.76
CA LEU A 141 -2.18 11.38 -12.64
C LEU A 141 -3.04 12.03 -13.71
N LYS A 142 -3.10 11.39 -14.88
CA LYS A 142 -3.73 11.84 -16.14
C LYS A 142 -5.15 12.43 -16.05
N SER A 143 -5.78 12.46 -14.87
CA SER A 143 -7.04 13.13 -14.58
C SER A 143 -7.23 13.57 -13.11
N ARG A 144 -6.24 13.43 -12.21
CA ARG A 144 -6.38 13.70 -10.77
C ARG A 144 -5.06 14.18 -10.16
N GLU A 145 -5.12 15.28 -9.41
CA GLU A 145 -4.00 15.79 -8.60
C GLU A 145 -4.15 15.21 -7.18
N MET A 146 -3.17 14.42 -6.75
CA MET A 146 -3.07 13.97 -5.35
C MET A 146 -1.97 14.77 -4.68
N SER A 147 -2.34 15.53 -3.65
CA SER A 147 -1.41 16.35 -2.88
C SER A 147 -0.84 15.55 -1.71
N GLY A 148 0.32 14.94 -1.90
CA GLY A 148 1.01 14.20 -0.85
C GLY A 148 0.31 12.91 -0.43
N VAL A 149 0.73 12.40 0.73
CA VAL A 149 0.24 11.17 1.35
C VAL A 149 -0.83 11.48 2.39
N ASP A 150 -1.96 10.77 2.35
CA ASP A 150 -3.05 10.96 3.30
C ASP A 150 -2.78 10.23 4.62
N VAL A 151 -2.26 9.01 4.52
CA VAL A 151 -2.03 8.12 5.66
C VAL A 151 -0.64 7.50 5.61
N VAL A 152 0.09 7.52 6.72
CA VAL A 152 1.31 6.74 6.89
C VAL A 152 1.05 5.57 7.82
N LEU A 153 1.30 4.34 7.34
CA LEU A 153 1.22 3.11 8.11
C LEU A 153 2.61 2.68 8.55
N SER A 154 2.83 2.69 9.87
CA SER A 154 4.07 2.19 10.47
C SER A 154 3.92 0.71 10.83
N CYS A 155 4.52 -0.16 10.01
CA CYS A 155 4.53 -1.62 10.18
C CYS A 155 5.94 -2.14 10.48
N VAL A 156 6.64 -1.41 11.35
CA VAL A 156 8.02 -1.70 11.77
C VAL A 156 8.06 -2.27 13.19
N ASP A 157 9.01 -3.17 13.41
CA ASP A 157 9.22 -3.90 14.68
C ASP A 157 10.21 -3.21 15.62
N ASN A 158 10.79 -2.08 15.22
CA ASN A 158 11.84 -1.41 15.97
C ASN A 158 11.45 0.01 16.37
N TYR A 159 11.87 0.38 17.56
CA TYR A 159 11.56 1.67 18.17
C TYR A 159 12.11 2.86 17.36
N GLU A 160 13.31 2.73 16.80
CA GLU A 160 13.97 3.80 16.03
C GLU A 160 13.13 4.23 14.82
N ALA A 161 12.69 3.28 14.01
CA ALA A 161 11.84 3.55 12.85
C ALA A 161 10.46 4.09 13.27
N ARG A 162 9.88 3.64 14.40
CA ARG A 162 8.64 4.22 14.92
C ARG A 162 8.82 5.70 15.31
N MET A 163 9.93 6.04 15.94
CA MET A 163 10.24 7.43 16.29
C MET A 163 10.44 8.31 15.06
N VAL A 164 11.11 7.81 14.03
CA VAL A 164 11.31 8.53 12.77
C VAL A 164 9.99 8.78 12.06
N VAL A 165 9.10 7.80 12.01
CA VAL A 165 7.75 7.98 11.47
C VAL A 165 7.02 9.04 12.28
N ASN A 166 6.97 8.92 13.62
CA ASN A 166 6.30 9.90 14.47
C ASN A 166 6.87 11.34 14.38
N GLN A 167 8.16 11.49 14.06
CA GLN A 167 8.78 12.80 13.82
C GLN A 167 8.26 13.46 12.53
N CYS A 168 7.76 12.70 11.57
CA CYS A 168 7.25 13.22 10.31
C CYS A 168 5.92 14.00 10.49
N HIS A 169 5.10 13.64 11.48
CA HIS A 169 3.91 14.41 11.89
C HIS A 169 4.18 15.90 12.12
N GLY A 170 5.28 16.22 12.79
CA GLY A 170 5.65 17.60 13.12
C GLY A 170 5.86 18.49 11.90
N HIS A 171 5.98 17.90 10.70
CA HIS A 171 6.12 18.59 9.43
C HIS A 171 4.81 18.76 8.64
N GLY A 172 3.66 18.43 9.25
CA GLY A 172 2.32 18.84 8.79
C GLY A 172 1.79 18.11 7.57
N SER A 173 2.25 16.88 7.29
CA SER A 173 2.07 16.27 5.97
C SER A 173 1.01 15.16 5.88
N CYS A 174 0.67 14.43 6.96
CA CYS A 174 -0.20 13.25 6.90
C CYS A 174 -0.89 12.95 8.26
N ARG A 175 -1.96 12.12 8.26
CA ARG A 175 -2.40 11.39 9.46
C ARG A 175 -1.57 10.10 9.59
N GLU A 176 -1.04 9.74 10.76
CA GLU A 176 -0.43 8.41 10.95
C GLU A 176 -1.40 7.43 11.60
N ASP A 177 -1.33 6.18 11.16
CA ASP A 177 -1.94 5.03 11.83
C ASP A 177 -0.83 3.98 12.05
N VAL A 178 -0.41 3.80 13.30
CA VAL A 178 0.67 2.85 13.66
C VAL A 178 0.08 1.45 13.81
N PHE A 179 0.54 0.49 12.99
CA PHE A 179 0.09 -0.91 13.03
C PHE A 179 1.25 -1.88 13.36
N GLY A 180 1.29 -2.34 14.62
CA GLY A 180 2.09 -3.49 15.08
C GLY A 180 2.76 -3.25 16.44
N GLY A 181 2.83 -4.18 17.39
CA GLY A 181 2.41 -5.59 17.53
C GLY A 181 2.58 -5.98 19.01
N ASP A 182 1.78 -6.96 19.49
CA ASP A 182 1.66 -7.52 20.86
C ASP A 182 2.40 -6.81 22.01
N GLY A 183 1.66 -5.91 22.70
CA GLY A 183 1.97 -5.42 24.04
C GLY A 183 2.82 -4.14 24.10
N ALA A 184 2.23 -3.10 24.71
CA ALA A 184 2.81 -1.78 24.99
C ALA A 184 2.98 -0.89 23.72
N ASP A 185 2.38 0.29 23.58
CA ASP A 185 1.82 1.23 24.54
C ASP A 185 0.70 2.05 23.89
N MET A 186 -0.32 2.33 24.69
CA MET A 186 -1.12 3.55 24.54
C MET A 186 -0.20 4.76 24.68
N ALA A 187 -0.23 5.67 23.71
CA ALA A 187 -0.04 7.08 24.02
C ALA A 187 -0.77 7.89 22.97
N GLU A 188 -1.82 8.57 23.42
CA GLU A 188 -2.39 9.75 22.80
C GLU A 188 -1.26 10.71 22.38
N VAL A 189 -1.38 11.27 21.18
CA VAL A 189 -1.01 12.66 20.89
C VAL A 189 -2.14 13.27 20.06
#